data_AF-A0A8C3SFZ9-F1
#
_entry.id   AF-A0A8C3SFZ9-F1
#
_cell.length_a   1.000
_cell.length_b   1.000
_cell.length_c   1.000
_cell.angle_alpha   90.00
_cell.angle_beta   90.00
_cell.angle_gamma   90.00
#
_symmetry.space_group_name_H-M   'P 1'
#
loop_
_entity.id
_entity.type
_entity.pdbx_description
1 polymer ?
#
loop_
_entity_poly.entity_id
_entity_poly.type
_entity_poly.pdbx_seq_one_letter_code
_entity_poly.pdbx_strand_id
1 'polypeptide(L)'
;MTAVTSARGRTEVVNARRTESHDVSGIISLVTYFTEKTFGRINVIYLLEKANLAVTLSNEKNEVIAHAAFLDYPNWNIVDQADWESFLHENYSDKKCTPLNTLFMHLFVANDEYVIGCAQEIIRTVFNAVPEAHFILLFIPSHVDLGSTVDVDFTLFVCHRHHHCPQLYIRKARVEDHDDLMPIFTHQNEILRETYGEYFLAELIEAQDEKNHAVVCEDDGIAVGFMSVCSEVNIQLLHDCFDLGPFHGLCKPHPDDILKLPQESSIETGKNRVKYMDSKLVSLFDAFIPFHYSDEEKSSQTSEEAESVLSQNSELDDVIGTDLKAAGTPTLETDERDSFHPVYRGAVTAFCVQLFCIDEKHETRSLDFLQYVFNLFPDKDFCIITVPHLVPEFLLIQNFVRVNPSSNSTLDHELYVFHRAGLLKSFKVRAATTSDTPAVEMLIKTLDLNESVLDDLKVFTQARRDPDGTPVQAFVAEVLDQIVGISVIKNEMDIEYIRSHYNIEDFIYFNHHQQEEHGHLYHFALNPIFHHYTKYFLKEILRLAYKSCLYYPIYPQSVDGKVKAKVGSDFIKYHTS
;
A
#
# COMPACT_ATOMS: atom_id res chain seq x y z
N MET A 1 -16.59 -10.72 17.62
CA MET A 1 -17.30 -10.47 18.90
C MET A 1 -16.35 -10.73 20.04
N THR A 2 -16.37 -9.85 21.05
CA THR A 2 -15.39 -9.80 22.14
C THR A 2 -16.13 -9.54 23.45
N ALA A 3 -15.72 -10.15 24.56
CA ALA A 3 -16.34 -9.90 25.86
C ALA A 3 -15.62 -8.75 26.58
N VAL A 4 -16.33 -7.63 26.83
CA VAL A 4 -15.83 -6.55 27.68
C VAL A 4 -16.28 -6.77 29.13
N THR A 5 -15.37 -6.57 30.07
CA THR A 5 -15.67 -6.75 31.50
C THR A 5 -15.72 -5.41 32.22
N SER A 6 -16.85 -5.14 32.89
CA SER A 6 -17.04 -3.96 33.72
C SER A 6 -16.13 -3.97 34.96
N ALA A 7 -15.93 -2.80 35.57
CA ALA A 7 -15.24 -2.67 36.86
C ALA A 7 -15.91 -3.45 38.02
N ARG A 8 -17.13 -3.96 37.82
CA ARG A 8 -17.89 -4.79 38.78
C ARG A 8 -17.91 -6.28 38.41
N GLY A 9 -17.15 -6.70 37.40
CA GLY A 9 -17.04 -8.11 36.99
C GLY A 9 -18.21 -8.64 36.16
N ARG A 10 -19.16 -7.79 35.73
CA ARG A 10 -20.14 -8.17 34.69
C ARG A 10 -19.46 -8.16 33.33
N THR A 11 -19.75 -9.17 32.51
CA THR A 11 -19.30 -9.29 31.12
C THR A 11 -20.43 -8.94 30.16
N GLU A 12 -20.15 -8.15 29.13
CA GLU A 12 -21.06 -7.91 28.00
C GLU A 12 -20.33 -8.24 26.69
N VAL A 13 -21.03 -8.89 25.75
CA VAL A 13 -20.47 -9.24 24.44
C VAL A 13 -20.70 -8.07 23.50
N VAL A 14 -19.60 -7.55 22.95
CA VAL A 14 -19.60 -6.46 21.96
C VAL A 14 -19.16 -6.97 20.59
N ASN A 15 -19.70 -6.33 19.56
CA ASN A 15 -19.20 -6.39 18.21
C ASN A 15 -18.66 -5.02 17.79
N ALA A 16 -17.43 -4.99 17.29
CA ALA A 16 -16.82 -3.79 16.73
C ALA A 16 -17.11 -3.72 15.23
N ARG A 17 -17.58 -2.56 14.73
CA ARG A 17 -17.74 -2.29 13.31
C ARG A 17 -17.45 -0.83 12.98
N ARG A 18 -17.34 -0.52 11.68
CA ARG A 18 -17.38 0.88 11.22
C ARG A 18 -18.70 1.52 11.65
N THR A 19 -18.65 2.80 11.97
CA THR A 19 -19.84 3.57 12.37
C THR A 19 -20.75 3.79 11.16
N GLU A 20 -22.06 3.71 11.39
CA GLU A 20 -23.10 3.94 10.38
C GLU A 20 -24.05 5.05 10.83
N SER A 21 -24.81 5.63 9.90
CA SER A 21 -25.62 6.82 10.15
C SER A 21 -26.74 6.62 11.19
N HIS A 22 -27.22 5.39 11.38
CA HIS A 22 -28.18 5.08 12.45
C HIS A 22 -27.58 5.13 13.87
N ASP A 23 -26.26 4.97 13.99
CA ASP A 23 -25.56 4.97 15.29
C ASP A 23 -25.61 6.34 15.97
N VAL A 24 -25.76 7.42 15.20
CA VAL A 24 -25.79 8.82 15.67
C VAL A 24 -26.68 9.00 16.91
N SER A 25 -27.85 8.37 16.92
CA SER A 25 -28.79 8.46 18.06
C SER A 25 -28.25 7.82 19.35
N GLY A 26 -27.55 6.69 19.23
CA GLY A 26 -26.90 5.99 20.34
C GLY A 26 -25.58 6.65 20.76
N ILE A 27 -24.85 7.26 19.82
CA ILE A 27 -23.64 8.05 20.12
C ILE A 27 -24.02 9.28 20.95
N ILE A 28 -25.08 10.01 20.53
CA ILE A 28 -25.57 11.21 21.23
C ILE A 28 -26.07 10.87 22.64
N SER A 29 -26.73 9.72 22.85
CA SER A 29 -27.23 9.34 24.18
C SER A 29 -26.13 8.97 25.18
N LEU A 30 -24.92 8.66 24.70
CA LEU A 30 -23.72 8.42 25.51
C LEU A 30 -22.87 9.68 25.76
N VAL A 31 -23.22 10.84 25.17
CA VAL A 31 -22.49 12.09 25.42
C VAL A 31 -22.78 12.58 26.85
N THR A 32 -21.73 12.73 27.65
CA THR A 32 -21.82 13.23 29.03
C THR A 32 -21.20 14.63 29.16
N TYR A 33 -21.41 15.26 30.32
CA TYR A 33 -20.69 16.48 30.69
C TYR A 33 -19.16 16.33 30.67
N PHE A 34 -18.62 15.13 30.94
CA PHE A 34 -17.18 14.86 30.84
C PHE A 34 -16.73 14.76 29.38
N THR A 35 -17.56 14.22 28.49
CA THR A 35 -17.33 14.23 27.04
C THR A 35 -17.22 15.67 26.53
N GLU A 36 -18.21 16.54 26.84
CA GLU A 36 -18.18 17.96 26.43
C GLU A 36 -16.95 18.71 26.96
N LYS A 37 -16.45 18.36 28.16
CA LYS A 37 -15.22 18.94 28.72
C LYS A 37 -13.94 18.46 28.04
N THR A 38 -13.91 17.23 27.56
CA THR A 38 -12.70 16.59 27.00
C THR A 38 -12.53 16.93 25.52
N PHE A 39 -13.64 16.95 24.78
CA PHE A 39 -13.66 17.08 23.31
C PHE A 39 -14.40 18.33 22.82
N GLY A 40 -14.95 19.15 23.72
CA GLY A 40 -15.78 20.30 23.35
C GLY A 40 -17.19 19.89 22.91
N ARG A 41 -17.92 20.86 22.34
CA ARG A 41 -19.26 20.62 21.79
C ARG A 41 -19.17 20.19 20.33
N ILE A 42 -19.39 18.91 20.10
CA ILE A 42 -19.24 18.27 18.79
C ILE A 42 -20.61 18.08 18.13
N ASN A 43 -20.72 18.45 16.85
CA ASN A 43 -21.78 17.95 15.98
C ASN A 43 -21.38 16.55 15.49
N VAL A 44 -21.98 15.51 16.08
CA VAL A 44 -21.67 14.11 15.78
C VAL A 44 -21.82 13.80 14.29
N ILE A 45 -22.86 14.31 13.62
CA ILE A 45 -23.09 14.03 12.19
C ILE A 45 -21.95 14.59 11.33
N TYR A 46 -21.57 15.85 11.58
CA TYR A 46 -20.46 16.50 10.88
C TYR A 46 -19.12 15.80 11.16
N LEU A 47 -18.89 15.37 12.41
CA LEU A 47 -17.65 14.66 12.76
C LEU A 47 -17.55 13.29 12.06
N LEU A 48 -18.64 12.54 12.00
CA LEU A 48 -18.66 11.23 11.33
C LEU A 48 -18.40 11.36 9.82
N GLU A 49 -18.93 12.41 9.19
CA GLU A 49 -18.70 12.68 7.76
C GLU A 49 -17.24 13.03 7.44
N LYS A 50 -16.55 13.70 8.36
CA LYS A 50 -15.15 14.13 8.19
C LYS A 50 -14.13 13.12 8.75
N ALA A 51 -14.56 12.10 9.49
CA ALA A 51 -13.67 11.16 10.16
C ALA A 51 -12.92 10.26 9.18
N ASN A 52 -11.58 10.15 9.30
CA ASN A 52 -10.82 9.16 8.52
C ASN A 52 -11.17 7.72 8.95
N LEU A 53 -11.53 7.54 10.23
CA LEU A 53 -12.04 6.27 10.76
C LEU A 53 -12.98 6.53 11.94
N ALA A 54 -14.10 5.82 11.98
CA ALA A 54 -15.05 5.87 13.09
C ALA A 54 -15.50 4.44 13.45
N VAL A 55 -15.37 4.05 14.73
CA VAL A 55 -15.64 2.69 15.21
C VAL A 55 -16.75 2.73 16.26
N THR A 56 -17.76 1.89 16.08
CA THR A 56 -18.86 1.69 17.03
C THR A 56 -18.77 0.28 17.61
N LEU A 57 -18.93 0.16 18.93
CA LEU A 57 -19.19 -1.09 19.62
C LEU A 57 -20.68 -1.20 19.92
N SER A 58 -21.32 -2.27 19.42
CA SER A 58 -22.71 -2.59 19.74
C SER A 58 -22.83 -3.94 20.45
N ASN A 59 -23.85 -4.11 21.29
CA ASN A 59 -24.17 -5.40 21.90
C ASN A 59 -24.96 -6.31 20.95
N GLU A 60 -25.31 -7.51 21.42
CA GLU A 60 -26.09 -8.51 20.65
C GLU A 60 -27.47 -8.02 20.17
N LYS A 61 -28.01 -6.94 20.75
CA LYS A 61 -29.27 -6.31 20.33
C LYS A 61 -29.06 -5.15 19.35
N ASN A 62 -27.82 -4.92 18.90
CA ASN A 62 -27.39 -3.74 18.15
C ASN A 62 -27.55 -2.41 18.91
N GLU A 63 -27.64 -2.42 20.24
CA GLU A 63 -27.58 -1.19 21.06
C GLU A 63 -26.12 -0.69 21.12
N VAL A 64 -25.89 0.60 20.87
CA VAL A 64 -24.55 1.21 20.93
C VAL A 64 -24.08 1.26 22.40
N ILE A 65 -22.96 0.59 22.72
CA ILE A 65 -22.31 0.69 24.03
C ILE A 65 -21.24 1.78 24.04
N ALA A 66 -20.48 1.88 22.95
CA ALA A 66 -19.36 2.81 22.85
C ALA A 66 -19.06 3.19 21.39
N HIS A 67 -18.37 4.31 21.22
CA HIS A 67 -18.00 4.83 19.93
C HIS A 67 -16.74 5.71 20.03
N ALA A 68 -15.92 5.72 18.99
CA ALA A 68 -14.89 6.73 18.80
C ALA A 68 -14.74 7.14 17.32
N ALA A 69 -14.35 8.40 17.12
CA ALA A 69 -14.03 8.97 15.81
C ALA A 69 -12.59 9.50 15.80
N PHE A 70 -11.89 9.27 14.69
CA PHE A 70 -10.46 9.55 14.52
C PHE A 70 -10.20 10.35 13.24
N LEU A 71 -9.31 11.34 13.35
CA LEU A 71 -8.82 12.13 12.22
C LEU A 71 -7.28 12.19 12.18
N ASP A 72 -6.74 12.73 11.09
CA ASP A 72 -5.30 12.85 10.80
C ASP A 72 -4.68 14.19 11.23
N TYR A 73 -5.42 15.00 11.97
CA TYR A 73 -4.98 16.24 12.60
C TYR A 73 -5.51 16.37 14.05
N PRO A 74 -4.92 17.22 14.92
CA PRO A 74 -5.30 17.34 16.33
C PRO A 74 -6.78 17.61 16.61
N ASN A 75 -7.29 17.07 17.72
CA ASN A 75 -8.69 17.20 18.15
C ASN A 75 -9.05 18.57 18.76
N TRP A 76 -8.07 19.46 18.87
CA TRP A 76 -8.26 20.87 19.25
C TRP A 76 -7.44 21.73 18.30
N ASN A 77 -7.93 22.95 18.01
CA ASN A 77 -7.27 23.91 17.12
C ASN A 77 -6.07 24.58 17.83
N ILE A 78 -5.06 23.78 18.17
CA ILE A 78 -3.80 24.20 18.83
C ILE A 78 -2.70 24.51 17.81
N VAL A 79 -2.81 23.95 16.61
CA VAL A 79 -1.90 24.09 15.49
C VAL A 79 -2.69 23.89 14.20
N ASP A 80 -2.22 24.53 13.14
CA ASP A 80 -2.67 24.33 11.76
C ASP A 80 -2.62 22.83 11.38
N GLN A 81 -3.65 22.34 10.67
CA GLN A 81 -3.76 20.92 10.34
C GLN A 81 -2.67 20.44 9.37
N ALA A 82 -2.02 21.34 8.62
CA ALA A 82 -0.89 21.01 7.76
C ALA A 82 0.42 20.84 8.56
N ASP A 83 0.63 21.68 9.58
CA ASP A 83 1.92 21.86 10.27
C ASP A 83 2.08 21.07 11.59
N TRP A 84 1.09 20.26 11.98
CA TRP A 84 1.08 19.61 13.30
C TRP A 84 2.29 18.73 13.60
N GLU A 85 2.90 18.09 12.59
CA GLU A 85 4.08 17.20 12.77
C GLU A 85 5.26 17.98 13.35
N SER A 86 5.60 19.12 12.73
CA SER A 86 6.67 20.01 13.17
C SER A 86 6.42 20.53 14.59
N PHE A 87 5.19 20.99 14.85
CA PHE A 87 4.78 21.44 16.18
C PHE A 87 4.94 20.34 17.24
N LEU A 88 4.58 19.10 16.92
CA LEU A 88 4.72 17.98 17.85
C LEU A 88 6.20 17.67 18.13
N HIS A 89 7.07 17.68 17.11
CA HIS A 89 8.51 17.39 17.26
C HIS A 89 9.29 18.51 17.98
N GLU A 90 8.76 19.72 17.99
CA GLU A 90 9.32 20.87 18.72
C GLU A 90 8.86 20.90 20.18
N ASN A 91 7.58 20.61 20.45
CA ASN A 91 6.98 20.78 21.78
C ASN A 91 6.93 19.49 22.61
N TYR A 92 7.03 18.32 21.98
CA TYR A 92 6.94 17.01 22.65
C TYR A 92 8.14 16.11 22.32
N SER A 93 8.43 15.15 23.21
CA SER A 93 9.65 14.34 23.14
C SER A 93 9.61 13.22 22.11
N ASP A 94 8.44 12.80 21.62
CA ASP A 94 8.31 11.66 20.70
C ASP A 94 8.35 12.09 19.23
N LYS A 95 9.57 12.14 18.67
CA LYS A 95 9.84 12.52 17.27
C LYS A 95 9.58 11.40 16.25
N LYS A 96 8.75 10.41 16.60
CA LYS A 96 8.40 9.27 15.73
C LYS A 96 7.01 9.38 15.10
N CYS A 97 6.16 10.27 15.61
CA CYS A 97 4.86 10.56 15.05
C CYS A 97 5.03 11.27 13.69
N THR A 98 4.37 10.75 12.66
CA THR A 98 4.29 11.30 11.29
C THR A 98 2.84 11.16 10.79
N PRO A 99 2.40 11.90 9.77
CA PRO A 99 1.04 11.77 9.22
C PRO A 99 0.69 10.36 8.70
N LEU A 100 1.69 9.57 8.32
CA LEU A 100 1.53 8.17 7.91
C LEU A 100 1.11 7.26 9.08
N ASN A 101 1.67 7.49 10.27
CA ASN A 101 1.62 6.54 11.38
C ASN A 101 0.82 7.01 12.60
N THR A 102 0.12 8.15 12.48
CA THR A 102 -0.55 8.82 13.59
C THR A 102 -2.03 9.09 13.27
N LEU A 103 -2.90 8.83 14.24
CA LEU A 103 -4.29 9.28 14.26
C LEU A 103 -4.57 10.02 15.56
N PHE A 104 -5.51 10.96 15.53
CA PHE A 104 -5.98 11.72 16.68
C PHE A 104 -7.41 11.30 17.02
N MET A 105 -7.70 11.07 18.30
CA MET A 105 -9.04 10.77 18.79
C MET A 105 -9.82 12.08 18.96
N HIS A 106 -10.85 12.30 18.14
CA HIS A 106 -11.70 13.50 18.18
C HIS A 106 -12.96 13.33 19.02
N LEU A 107 -13.42 12.09 19.22
CA LEU A 107 -14.51 11.77 20.12
C LEU A 107 -14.28 10.37 20.69
N PHE A 108 -14.59 10.21 21.97
CA PHE A 108 -14.84 8.91 22.59
C PHE A 108 -16.02 9.01 23.56
N VAL A 109 -16.98 8.12 23.41
CA VAL A 109 -18.11 7.93 24.32
C VAL A 109 -18.27 6.44 24.61
N ALA A 110 -18.66 6.10 25.83
CA ALA A 110 -18.90 4.73 26.25
C ALA A 110 -19.85 4.70 27.44
N ASN A 111 -20.54 3.58 27.62
CA ASN A 111 -21.28 3.28 28.83
C ASN A 111 -20.32 3.20 30.04
N ASP A 112 -20.62 3.99 31.09
CA ASP A 112 -19.86 4.09 32.34
C ASP A 112 -19.50 2.73 32.98
N GLU A 113 -20.32 1.67 32.80
CA GLU A 113 -19.99 0.35 33.36
C GLU A 113 -18.81 -0.33 32.62
N TYR A 114 -18.57 -0.04 31.33
CA TYR A 114 -17.64 -0.80 30.47
C TYR A 114 -16.52 0.02 29.81
N VAL A 115 -16.41 1.32 30.10
CA VAL A 115 -15.50 2.30 29.46
C VAL A 115 -14.09 1.75 29.14
N ILE A 116 -13.43 1.10 30.10
CA ILE A 116 -12.05 0.60 29.94
C ILE A 116 -11.98 -0.51 28.88
N GLY A 117 -12.86 -1.51 28.96
CA GLY A 117 -12.91 -2.61 27.99
C GLY A 117 -13.32 -2.12 26.60
N CYS A 118 -14.27 -1.18 26.54
CA CYS A 118 -14.66 -0.54 25.28
C CYS A 118 -13.52 0.26 24.63
N ALA A 119 -12.75 1.02 25.42
CA ALA A 119 -11.59 1.75 24.93
C ALA A 119 -10.51 0.80 24.38
N GLN A 120 -10.18 -0.27 25.12
CA GLN A 120 -9.22 -1.28 24.68
C GLN A 120 -9.63 -1.96 23.37
N GLU A 121 -10.90 -2.35 23.23
CA GLU A 121 -11.40 -3.01 22.03
C GLU A 121 -11.47 -2.07 20.82
N ILE A 122 -11.88 -0.81 21.02
CA ILE A 122 -11.85 0.21 19.96
C ILE A 122 -10.41 0.45 19.49
N ILE A 123 -9.47 0.66 20.41
CA ILE A 123 -8.06 0.90 20.07
C ILE A 123 -7.47 -0.29 19.29
N ARG A 124 -7.73 -1.52 19.73
CA ARG A 124 -7.33 -2.75 19.02
C ARG A 124 -7.95 -2.82 17.62
N THR A 125 -9.23 -2.48 17.49
CA THR A 125 -9.92 -2.43 16.18
C THR A 125 -9.32 -1.39 15.25
N VAL A 126 -8.97 -0.20 15.76
CA VAL A 126 -8.34 0.88 14.98
C VAL A 126 -6.96 0.47 14.47
N PHE A 127 -6.11 -0.09 15.33
CA PHE A 127 -4.79 -0.57 14.89
C PHE A 127 -4.91 -1.74 13.90
N ASN A 128 -5.89 -2.62 14.04
CA ASN A 128 -6.12 -3.68 13.05
C ASN A 128 -6.64 -3.13 11.71
N ALA A 129 -7.48 -2.09 11.74
CA ALA A 129 -8.05 -1.48 10.53
C ALA A 129 -7.09 -0.53 9.79
N VAL A 130 -6.04 -0.04 10.45
CA VAL A 130 -5.00 0.82 9.87
C VAL A 130 -3.62 0.27 10.28
N PRO A 131 -3.03 -0.65 9.49
CA PRO A 131 -1.74 -1.27 9.80
C PRO A 131 -0.58 -0.29 9.98
N GLU A 132 -0.60 0.83 9.24
CA GLU A 132 0.42 1.89 9.27
C GLU A 132 0.36 2.72 10.57
N ALA A 133 -0.80 2.77 11.23
CA ALA A 133 -0.97 3.52 12.47
C ALA A 133 -0.17 2.87 13.61
N HIS A 134 0.80 3.60 14.13
CA HIS A 134 1.62 3.24 15.28
C HIS A 134 1.20 4.00 16.55
N PHE A 135 0.59 5.17 16.39
CA PHE A 135 0.23 6.08 17.48
C PHE A 135 -1.24 6.52 17.35
N ILE A 136 -1.97 6.48 18.47
CA ILE A 136 -3.23 7.20 18.64
C ILE A 136 -2.97 8.30 19.68
N LEU A 137 -3.27 9.54 19.31
CA LEU A 137 -3.01 10.74 20.10
C LEU A 137 -4.32 11.39 20.59
N LEU A 138 -4.26 12.05 21.74
CA LEU A 138 -5.38 12.81 22.29
C LEU A 138 -4.85 14.01 23.07
N PHE A 139 -5.25 15.22 22.68
CA PHE A 139 -5.04 16.42 23.47
C PHE A 139 -6.25 16.66 24.39
N ILE A 140 -5.97 16.87 25.69
CA ILE A 140 -6.99 17.21 26.70
C ILE A 140 -6.67 18.59 27.29
N PRO A 141 -7.66 19.50 27.41
CA PRO A 141 -7.49 20.77 28.11
C PRO A 141 -7.05 20.58 29.57
N SER A 142 -5.96 21.23 29.94
CA SER A 142 -5.49 21.31 31.33
C SER A 142 -6.33 22.39 32.03
N HIS A 143 -6.96 22.03 33.15
CA HIS A 143 -7.78 22.88 34.04
C HIS A 143 -8.12 24.31 33.57
N VAL A 144 -9.27 24.46 32.89
CA VAL A 144 -9.84 25.78 32.57
C VAL A 144 -10.38 26.46 33.83
N ASP A 145 -9.63 27.41 34.38
CA ASP A 145 -10.16 28.37 35.35
C ASP A 145 -11.12 29.35 34.64
N LEU A 146 -12.36 29.45 35.14
CA LEU A 146 -13.38 30.34 34.59
C LEU A 146 -13.07 31.80 34.90
N GLY A 147 -12.15 32.42 34.16
CA GLY A 147 -11.84 33.85 34.33
C GLY A 147 -10.84 34.49 33.36
N SER A 148 -10.00 33.73 32.67
CA SER A 148 -8.92 34.27 31.82
C SER A 148 -9.04 33.87 30.35
N THR A 149 -9.01 34.85 29.45
CA THR A 149 -9.00 34.68 27.99
C THR A 149 -7.57 34.55 27.45
N VAL A 150 -6.79 33.64 28.03
CA VAL A 150 -5.35 33.44 27.74
C VAL A 150 -5.09 31.94 27.70
N ASP A 151 -4.17 31.51 26.84
CA ASP A 151 -3.87 30.14 26.40
C ASP A 151 -4.31 29.01 27.34
N VAL A 152 -5.11 28.10 26.78
CA VAL A 152 -5.44 26.81 27.42
C VAL A 152 -4.24 25.87 27.21
N ASP A 153 -3.56 25.50 28.29
CA ASP A 153 -2.52 24.47 28.24
C ASP A 153 -3.15 23.11 27.88
N PHE A 154 -2.51 22.31 27.01
CA PHE A 154 -3.00 20.98 26.65
C PHE A 154 -2.05 19.87 27.13
N THR A 155 -2.63 18.80 27.67
CA THR A 155 -1.90 17.56 27.96
C THR A 155 -2.07 16.59 26.79
N LEU A 156 -0.96 16.13 26.21
CA LEU A 156 -0.95 15.11 25.16
C LEU A 156 -0.87 13.70 25.77
N PHE A 157 -1.84 12.86 25.42
CA PHE A 157 -1.83 11.42 25.68
C PHE A 157 -1.41 10.67 24.42
N VAL A 158 -0.55 9.65 24.60
CA VAL A 158 0.00 8.82 23.52
C VAL A 158 -0.34 7.36 23.79
N CYS A 159 -1.05 6.72 22.86
CA CYS A 159 -1.29 5.28 22.84
C CYS A 159 -0.46 4.64 21.73
N HIS A 160 0.41 3.68 22.08
CA HIS A 160 1.27 2.98 21.13
C HIS A 160 0.69 1.64 20.70
N ARG A 161 0.77 1.33 19.39
CA ARG A 161 0.33 0.06 18.78
C ARG A 161 0.83 -1.18 19.51
N HIS A 162 2.10 -1.20 19.92
CA HIS A 162 2.73 -2.39 20.52
C HIS A 162 2.14 -2.82 21.87
N HIS A 163 1.35 -1.97 22.55
CA HIS A 163 0.60 -2.36 23.74
C HIS A 163 -0.71 -3.12 23.44
N HIS A 164 -1.15 -3.15 22.18
CA HIS A 164 -2.42 -3.73 21.74
C HIS A 164 -2.26 -4.77 20.62
N CYS A 165 -1.26 -4.60 19.76
CA CYS A 165 -0.89 -5.51 18.68
C CYS A 165 0.64 -5.74 18.80
N PRO A 166 1.09 -6.85 19.42
CA PRO A 166 2.51 -7.10 19.66
C PRO A 166 3.32 -7.11 18.36
N GLN A 167 4.63 -6.91 18.47
CA GLN A 167 5.55 -7.09 17.35
C GLN A 167 5.98 -8.56 17.29
N LEU A 168 5.69 -9.20 16.18
CA LEU A 168 6.11 -10.57 15.92
C LEU A 168 7.62 -10.64 15.75
N TYR A 169 8.21 -11.72 16.26
CA TYR A 169 9.60 -12.07 15.99
C TYR A 169 9.67 -13.00 14.78
N ILE A 170 10.59 -12.76 13.85
CA ILE A 170 10.69 -13.57 12.62
C ILE A 170 12.04 -14.25 12.56
N ARG A 171 12.01 -15.55 12.25
CA ARG A 171 13.17 -16.44 12.20
C ARG A 171 13.00 -17.50 11.11
N LYS A 172 14.08 -18.23 10.81
CA LYS A 172 13.97 -19.47 10.03
C LYS A 172 13.08 -20.49 10.74
N ALA A 173 12.30 -21.21 9.94
CA ALA A 173 11.47 -22.32 10.37
C ALA A 173 12.32 -23.51 10.82
N ARG A 174 11.77 -24.30 11.74
CA ARG A 174 12.32 -25.55 12.28
C ARG A 174 11.24 -26.62 12.18
N VAL A 175 11.64 -27.90 12.12
CA VAL A 175 10.69 -29.01 12.03
C VAL A 175 9.73 -29.05 13.24
N GLU A 176 10.17 -28.55 14.40
CA GLU A 176 9.35 -28.35 15.60
C GLU A 176 8.15 -27.40 15.39
N ASP A 177 8.26 -26.42 14.48
CA ASP A 177 7.18 -25.44 14.22
C ASP A 177 5.99 -26.07 13.47
N HIS A 178 6.14 -27.29 12.94
CA HIS A 178 5.10 -28.01 12.21
C HIS A 178 3.79 -28.12 13.02
N ASP A 179 3.88 -28.55 14.27
CA ASP A 179 2.71 -28.85 15.10
C ASP A 179 1.92 -27.58 15.48
N ASP A 180 2.59 -26.44 15.60
CA ASP A 180 1.99 -25.12 15.84
C ASP A 180 1.27 -24.59 14.59
N LEU A 181 1.83 -24.84 13.39
CA LEU A 181 1.34 -24.33 12.12
C LEU A 181 0.20 -25.17 11.51
N MET A 182 0.17 -26.49 11.76
CA MET A 182 -0.84 -27.40 11.20
C MET A 182 -2.31 -27.02 11.50
N PRO A 183 -2.67 -26.51 12.71
CA PRO A 183 -3.99 -25.94 12.97
C PRO A 183 -4.34 -24.76 12.06
N ILE A 184 -3.38 -23.87 11.80
CA ILE A 184 -3.56 -22.67 10.95
C ILE A 184 -3.81 -23.10 9.50
N PHE A 185 -2.96 -23.99 8.98
CA PHE A 185 -3.12 -24.56 7.64
C PHE A 185 -4.45 -25.31 7.47
N THR A 186 -4.82 -26.15 8.44
CA THR A 186 -6.08 -26.91 8.38
C THR A 186 -7.31 -25.98 8.41
N HIS A 187 -7.23 -24.84 9.08
CA HIS A 187 -8.32 -23.86 9.09
C HIS A 187 -8.42 -23.06 7.79
N GLN A 188 -7.29 -22.69 7.20
CA GLN A 188 -7.24 -21.82 6.02
C GLN A 188 -7.36 -22.59 4.70
N ASN A 189 -7.02 -23.87 4.66
CA ASN A 189 -6.90 -24.59 3.39
C ASN A 189 -7.10 -26.11 3.52
N GLU A 190 -8.35 -26.56 3.54
CA GLU A 190 -8.70 -27.99 3.48
C GLU A 190 -8.11 -28.67 2.22
N ILE A 191 -8.03 -27.94 1.10
CA ILE A 191 -7.57 -28.44 -0.20
C ILE A 191 -6.06 -28.75 -0.18
N LEU A 192 -5.22 -27.86 0.39
CA LEU A 192 -3.77 -28.11 0.43
C LEU A 192 -3.42 -29.40 1.20
N ARG A 193 -4.16 -29.72 2.27
CA ARG A 193 -3.94 -30.97 3.03
C ARG A 193 -4.34 -32.22 2.22
N GLU A 194 -5.34 -32.12 1.35
CA GLU A 194 -5.73 -33.21 0.44
C GLU A 194 -4.76 -33.36 -0.74
N THR A 195 -4.19 -32.26 -1.26
CA THR A 195 -3.26 -32.27 -2.39
C THR A 195 -1.83 -32.67 -2.01
N TYR A 196 -1.33 -32.19 -0.87
CA TYR A 196 0.08 -32.34 -0.47
C TYR A 196 0.32 -33.28 0.72
N GLY A 197 -0.76 -33.74 1.38
CA GLY A 197 -0.67 -34.66 2.52
C GLY A 197 -0.21 -33.99 3.83
N GLU A 198 -0.11 -34.79 4.89
CA GLU A 198 0.11 -34.31 6.26
C GLU A 198 1.55 -33.88 6.57
N TYR A 199 2.53 -34.14 5.69
CA TYR A 199 3.96 -33.93 5.96
C TYR A 199 4.63 -32.86 5.08
N PHE A 200 3.95 -32.33 4.08
CA PHE A 200 4.49 -31.35 3.12
C PHE A 200 5.14 -30.12 3.75
N LEU A 201 4.57 -29.63 4.86
CA LEU A 201 5.15 -28.50 5.59
C LEU A 201 6.51 -28.86 6.21
N ALA A 202 6.66 -30.07 6.73
CA ALA A 202 7.95 -30.56 7.22
C ALA A 202 8.95 -30.73 6.08
N GLU A 203 8.52 -31.26 4.93
CA GLU A 203 9.37 -31.40 3.72
C GLU A 203 9.87 -30.03 3.22
N LEU A 204 9.01 -28.99 3.16
CA LEU A 204 9.44 -27.62 2.83
C LEU A 204 10.42 -27.02 3.85
N ILE A 205 10.26 -27.34 5.14
CA ILE A 205 11.14 -26.87 6.21
C ILE A 205 12.50 -27.60 6.17
N GLU A 206 12.53 -28.88 5.81
CA GLU A 206 13.74 -29.68 5.66
C GLU A 206 14.50 -29.37 4.36
N ALA A 207 13.79 -29.04 3.27
CA ALA A 207 14.35 -28.70 1.96
C ALA A 207 14.95 -27.28 1.85
N GLN A 208 15.18 -26.59 2.98
CA GLN A 208 15.82 -25.27 2.98
C GLN A 208 17.29 -25.34 2.55
N ASP A 209 17.65 -24.56 1.54
CA ASP A 209 19.01 -24.46 1.00
C ASP A 209 19.43 -22.97 0.83
N GLU A 210 20.32 -22.65 -0.12
CA GLU A 210 20.73 -21.27 -0.44
C GLU A 210 19.68 -20.51 -1.26
N LYS A 211 18.75 -21.21 -1.91
CA LYS A 211 17.76 -20.65 -2.84
C LYS A 211 16.34 -20.68 -2.29
N ASN A 212 16.04 -21.68 -1.46
CA ASN A 212 14.76 -21.97 -0.84
C ASN A 212 14.87 -21.71 0.67
N HIS A 213 13.99 -20.89 1.23
CA HIS A 213 13.95 -20.59 2.65
C HIS A 213 12.53 -20.67 3.19
N ALA A 214 12.40 -21.26 4.38
CA ALA A 214 11.16 -21.30 5.13
C ALA A 214 11.34 -20.46 6.40
N VAL A 215 10.41 -19.53 6.64
CA VAL A 215 10.46 -18.60 7.76
C VAL A 215 9.13 -18.60 8.51
N VAL A 216 9.19 -18.40 9.82
CA VAL A 216 8.03 -18.31 10.70
C VAL A 216 8.01 -16.99 11.44
N CYS A 217 6.81 -16.53 11.77
CA CYS A 217 6.60 -15.49 12.77
C CYS A 217 6.15 -16.11 14.10
N GLU A 218 6.70 -15.61 15.20
CA GLU A 218 6.55 -16.16 16.54
C GLU A 218 5.89 -15.14 17.48
N ASP A 219 4.95 -15.62 18.29
CA ASP A 219 4.34 -14.90 19.41
C ASP A 219 4.40 -15.78 20.67
N ASP A 220 4.99 -15.26 21.75
CA ASP A 220 5.28 -15.95 23.03
C ASP A 220 5.84 -17.39 22.89
N GLY A 221 6.73 -17.61 21.91
CA GLY A 221 7.40 -18.91 21.67
C GLY A 221 6.67 -19.85 20.71
N ILE A 222 5.47 -19.51 20.23
CA ILE A 222 4.63 -20.32 19.35
C ILE A 222 4.69 -19.78 17.91
N ALA A 223 4.81 -20.66 16.92
CA ALA A 223 4.76 -20.25 15.51
C ALA A 223 3.32 -19.89 15.09
N VAL A 224 3.06 -18.62 14.77
CA VAL A 224 1.72 -18.09 14.42
C VAL A 224 1.58 -17.75 12.93
N GLY A 225 2.55 -18.11 12.10
CA GLY A 225 2.51 -17.96 10.65
C GLY A 225 3.79 -18.42 9.97
N PHE A 226 3.70 -18.64 8.67
CA PHE A 226 4.73 -19.29 7.85
C PHE A 226 4.82 -18.64 6.46
N MET A 227 6.04 -18.57 5.92
CA MET A 227 6.29 -18.17 4.53
C MET A 227 7.43 -19.02 3.93
N SER A 228 7.17 -19.68 2.80
CA SER A 228 8.19 -20.33 1.96
C SER A 228 8.50 -19.46 0.75
N VAL A 229 9.78 -19.27 0.46
CA VAL A 229 10.27 -18.39 -0.60
C VAL A 229 11.41 -19.04 -1.39
N CYS A 230 11.42 -18.82 -2.70
CA CYS A 230 12.42 -19.37 -3.62
C CYS A 230 12.99 -18.27 -4.53
N SER A 231 14.32 -18.26 -4.70
CA SER A 231 15.01 -17.32 -5.60
C SER A 231 15.04 -17.76 -7.07
N GLU A 232 14.56 -18.96 -7.41
CA GLU A 232 14.38 -19.40 -8.79
C GLU A 232 12.99 -19.01 -9.29
N VAL A 233 12.96 -18.30 -10.41
CA VAL A 233 11.74 -17.80 -11.05
C VAL A 233 11.86 -18.02 -12.54
N ASN A 234 10.88 -18.70 -13.15
CA ASN A 234 10.73 -18.81 -14.61
C ASN A 234 10.37 -17.45 -15.22
N ILE A 235 11.37 -16.58 -15.37
CA ILE A 235 11.17 -15.21 -15.83
C ILE A 235 10.64 -15.12 -17.27
N GLN A 236 10.96 -16.11 -18.11
CA GLN A 236 10.49 -16.19 -19.49
C GLN A 236 8.96 -16.33 -19.54
N LEU A 237 8.41 -17.28 -18.78
CA LEU A 237 6.95 -17.46 -18.66
C LEU A 237 6.27 -16.17 -18.16
N LEU A 238 6.90 -15.44 -17.23
CA LEU A 238 6.35 -14.18 -16.73
C LEU A 238 6.40 -13.05 -17.78
N HIS A 239 7.46 -12.97 -18.60
CA HIS A 239 7.53 -12.01 -19.73
C HIS A 239 6.50 -12.33 -20.82
N ASP A 240 6.23 -13.61 -21.06
CA ASP A 240 5.24 -14.06 -22.04
C ASP A 240 3.80 -13.79 -21.54
N CYS A 241 3.54 -13.93 -20.24
CA CYS A 241 2.20 -13.85 -19.65
C CYS A 241 1.82 -12.50 -19.02
N PHE A 242 2.75 -11.58 -18.70
CA PHE A 242 2.45 -10.34 -17.96
C PHE A 242 3.20 -9.10 -18.47
N ASP A 243 2.58 -7.92 -18.33
CA ASP A 243 3.23 -6.63 -18.60
C ASP A 243 4.19 -6.24 -17.48
N LEU A 244 5.43 -6.73 -17.57
CA LEU A 244 6.52 -6.42 -16.65
C LEU A 244 7.33 -5.17 -17.04
N GLY A 245 6.91 -4.43 -18.07
CA GLY A 245 7.49 -3.14 -18.46
C GLY A 245 7.67 -2.14 -17.31
N PRO A 246 6.68 -1.96 -16.39
CA PRO A 246 6.76 -1.01 -15.28
C PRO A 246 7.84 -1.37 -14.23
N PHE A 247 8.27 -2.63 -14.21
CA PHE A 247 9.24 -3.18 -13.25
C PHE A 247 10.56 -3.59 -13.92
N HIS A 248 10.84 -3.04 -15.10
CA HIS A 248 12.02 -3.36 -15.92
C HIS A 248 12.22 -4.87 -16.14
N GLY A 249 11.12 -5.59 -16.38
CA GLY A 249 11.15 -7.03 -16.60
C GLY A 249 11.57 -7.85 -15.36
N LEU A 250 11.52 -7.28 -14.15
CA LEU A 250 12.10 -7.84 -12.91
C LEU A 250 13.62 -8.10 -12.99
N CYS A 251 14.31 -7.38 -13.87
CA CYS A 251 15.75 -7.45 -14.07
C CYS A 251 16.44 -6.12 -13.69
N LYS A 252 17.74 -6.17 -13.39
CA LYS A 252 18.54 -4.94 -13.24
C LYS A 252 18.76 -4.27 -14.61
N PRO A 253 18.79 -2.93 -14.71
CA PRO A 253 19.07 -2.24 -15.97
C PRO A 253 20.43 -2.60 -16.56
N HIS A 254 20.48 -2.86 -17.87
CA HIS A 254 21.71 -3.20 -18.59
C HIS A 254 21.86 -2.35 -19.87
N PRO A 255 23.07 -1.89 -20.24
CA PRO A 255 23.27 -1.03 -21.41
C PRO A 255 22.85 -1.66 -22.75
N ASP A 256 22.80 -2.99 -22.83
CA ASP A 256 22.40 -3.76 -24.01
C ASP A 256 20.90 -4.15 -24.02
N ASP A 257 20.09 -3.60 -23.09
CA ASP A 257 18.64 -3.79 -23.05
C ASP A 257 17.96 -3.20 -24.29
N ILE A 258 17.03 -3.93 -24.88
CA ILE A 258 16.26 -3.50 -26.05
C ILE A 258 14.84 -3.20 -25.58
N LEU A 259 14.59 -1.96 -25.15
CA LEU A 259 13.32 -1.52 -24.56
C LEU A 259 12.34 -0.88 -25.55
N LYS A 260 12.82 -0.56 -26.76
CA LYS A 260 12.04 0.00 -27.85
C LYS A 260 12.55 -0.56 -29.17
N LEU A 261 11.66 -0.66 -30.17
CA LEU A 261 12.05 -0.91 -31.56
C LEU A 261 13.19 0.04 -31.96
N PRO A 262 14.33 -0.49 -32.45
CA PRO A 262 15.36 0.34 -33.05
C PRO A 262 14.75 1.11 -34.22
N GLN A 263 14.73 2.43 -34.16
CA GLN A 263 14.35 3.24 -35.32
C GLN A 263 15.39 2.99 -36.41
N GLU A 264 14.98 2.39 -37.53
CA GLU A 264 15.86 2.21 -38.68
C GLU A 264 16.43 3.57 -39.08
N SER A 265 17.75 3.67 -39.12
CA SER A 265 18.45 4.89 -39.48
C SER A 265 18.23 5.20 -40.96
N SER A 266 17.20 6.01 -41.24
CA SER A 266 17.00 6.58 -42.56
C SER A 266 18.26 7.33 -42.99
N ILE A 267 18.78 6.97 -44.17
CA ILE A 267 20.09 7.43 -44.65
C ILE A 267 20.00 8.92 -45.00
N GLU A 268 20.47 9.79 -44.10
CA GLU A 268 20.55 11.23 -44.37
C GLU A 268 21.68 11.58 -45.36
N THR A 269 21.31 11.94 -46.59
CA THR A 269 22.17 12.80 -47.41
C THR A 269 22.10 14.26 -46.95
N GLY A 270 22.97 14.64 -46.02
CA GLY A 270 23.64 15.95 -46.09
C GLY A 270 23.34 17.01 -45.01
N LYS A 271 24.13 16.95 -43.94
CA LYS A 271 24.64 18.10 -43.14
C LYS A 271 23.59 19.04 -42.49
N ASN A 272 23.42 18.85 -41.17
CA ASN A 272 24.01 19.79 -40.21
C ASN A 272 24.28 19.14 -38.85
N ARG A 273 25.50 19.32 -38.31
CA ARG A 273 25.90 18.71 -37.04
C ARG A 273 25.53 19.60 -35.84
N VAL A 274 24.61 19.13 -35.01
CA VAL A 274 24.60 19.45 -33.58
C VAL A 274 24.90 18.15 -32.83
N LYS A 275 25.93 18.15 -31.99
CA LYS A 275 26.28 16.97 -31.17
C LYS A 275 25.35 16.91 -29.96
N TYR A 276 24.52 15.88 -29.88
CA TYR A 276 24.10 15.35 -28.59
C TYR A 276 25.03 14.17 -28.23
N MET A 277 25.61 14.22 -27.04
CA MET A 277 26.26 13.06 -26.42
C MET A 277 25.22 12.40 -25.54
N ASP A 278 24.78 11.20 -25.91
CA ASP A 278 23.97 10.35 -25.03
C ASP A 278 24.71 9.02 -24.84
N SER A 279 25.26 8.84 -23.64
CA SER A 279 26.09 7.69 -23.23
C SER A 279 26.38 7.71 -21.72
N LYS A 280 25.44 8.22 -20.90
CA LYS A 280 25.69 8.43 -19.47
C LYS A 280 24.50 8.30 -18.52
N LEU A 281 23.33 7.83 -18.98
CA LEU A 281 22.06 7.95 -18.24
C LEU A 281 21.49 6.66 -17.62
N VAL A 282 22.24 5.55 -17.60
CA VAL A 282 21.79 4.30 -16.93
C VAL A 282 22.52 4.04 -15.61
N SER A 283 23.71 4.59 -15.39
CA SER A 283 24.53 4.31 -14.19
C SER A 283 24.25 5.19 -12.97
N LEU A 284 23.06 5.80 -12.87
CA LEU A 284 22.74 6.80 -11.83
C LEU A 284 21.66 6.36 -10.85
N PHE A 285 20.86 5.34 -11.16
CA PHE A 285 19.86 4.80 -10.23
C PHE A 285 20.42 3.76 -9.26
N ASP A 286 21.46 3.00 -9.63
CA ASP A 286 22.08 1.97 -8.77
C ASP A 286 23.25 2.46 -7.90
N ALA A 287 23.68 3.72 -8.05
CA ALA A 287 25.00 4.16 -7.59
C ALA A 287 25.09 4.67 -6.13
N PHE A 288 24.11 4.37 -5.26
CA PHE A 288 24.11 4.85 -3.86
C PHE A 288 23.38 3.96 -2.83
N ILE A 289 23.82 2.71 -2.59
CA ILE A 289 24.05 2.15 -1.23
C ILE A 289 25.08 1.00 -1.32
N PRO A 290 26.31 1.15 -0.81
CA PRO A 290 27.21 0.03 -0.54
C PRO A 290 27.35 -0.23 0.97
N PHE A 291 26.95 -1.41 1.43
CA PHE A 291 27.40 -1.97 2.71
C PHE A 291 28.21 -3.25 2.47
N HIS A 292 29.32 -3.35 3.18
CA HIS A 292 30.32 -4.41 3.04
C HIS A 292 30.35 -5.22 4.34
N TYR A 293 30.32 -6.56 4.23
CA TYR A 293 30.83 -7.47 5.24
C TYR A 293 31.64 -8.57 4.55
N SER A 294 32.66 -9.08 5.25
CA SER A 294 33.80 -9.80 4.68
C SER A 294 33.68 -11.33 4.78
N ASP A 295 34.27 -12.00 3.77
CA ASP A 295 35.01 -13.28 3.71
C ASP A 295 34.93 -14.25 4.93
N GLU A 296 34.91 -15.59 4.78
CA GLU A 296 35.83 -16.44 3.98
C GLU A 296 35.21 -17.84 3.64
N GLU A 297 35.71 -18.45 2.54
CA GLU A 297 36.10 -19.89 2.31
C GLU A 297 35.50 -21.04 3.18
N LYS A 298 35.24 -22.30 2.77
CA LYS A 298 35.54 -23.22 1.62
C LYS A 298 34.81 -24.57 1.92
N SER A 299 34.65 -25.61 1.07
CA SER A 299 34.59 -25.83 -0.40
C SER A 299 34.52 -27.35 -0.71
N SER A 300 33.92 -27.77 -1.85
CA SER A 300 34.03 -29.12 -2.52
C SER A 300 33.48 -30.37 -1.76
N GLN A 301 32.92 -31.44 -2.36
CA GLN A 301 32.89 -31.94 -3.75
C GLN A 301 31.83 -33.07 -3.95
N THR A 302 31.20 -33.18 -5.13
CA THR A 302 30.85 -34.39 -5.97
C THR A 302 30.62 -35.80 -5.35
N SER A 303 29.79 -36.72 -5.88
CA SER A 303 28.87 -36.80 -7.05
C SER A 303 28.18 -38.21 -7.10
N GLU A 304 27.36 -38.47 -8.14
CA GLU A 304 26.83 -39.77 -8.63
C GLU A 304 25.67 -40.43 -7.83
N GLU A 305 24.68 -41.13 -8.42
CA GLU A 305 23.94 -41.14 -9.71
C GLU A 305 22.97 -42.37 -9.69
N ALA A 306 22.03 -42.46 -10.65
CA ALA A 306 21.00 -43.52 -10.90
C ALA A 306 19.65 -43.37 -10.15
N GLU A 307 18.60 -42.82 -10.76
CA GLU A 307 17.71 -43.39 -11.81
C GLU A 307 16.84 -44.60 -11.36
N SER A 308 15.52 -44.40 -11.21
CA SER A 308 14.53 -44.94 -12.19
C SER A 308 13.03 -44.59 -11.92
N VAL A 309 12.47 -43.73 -12.80
CA VAL A 309 11.21 -43.94 -13.56
C VAL A 309 9.81 -43.98 -12.85
N LEU A 310 9.09 -42.84 -12.97
CA LEU A 310 7.65 -42.61 -13.29
C LEU A 310 6.53 -43.21 -12.39
N SER A 311 5.51 -42.47 -11.95
CA SER A 311 4.50 -41.80 -12.82
C SER A 311 3.53 -40.84 -12.09
N GLN A 312 3.24 -39.67 -12.70
CA GLN A 312 1.95 -38.92 -12.77
C GLN A 312 1.28 -38.43 -11.45
N ASN A 313 0.90 -37.16 -11.25
CA ASN A 313 0.85 -35.96 -12.11
C ASN A 313 1.10 -34.66 -11.30
N SER A 314 1.47 -33.59 -12.01
CA SER A 314 1.85 -32.26 -11.52
C SER A 314 0.90 -31.16 -12.01
N GLU A 315 0.66 -30.13 -11.19
CA GLU A 315 0.15 -28.79 -11.55
C GLU A 315 0.39 -27.94 -10.28
N LEU A 316 1.41 -27.07 -10.30
CA LEU A 316 2.51 -27.14 -9.30
C LEU A 316 3.78 -26.40 -9.80
N ASP A 317 4.29 -26.87 -10.94
CA ASP A 317 5.72 -26.70 -11.31
C ASP A 317 6.03 -25.66 -12.40
N ASP A 318 5.05 -25.03 -13.06
CA ASP A 318 5.32 -24.22 -14.29
C ASP A 318 6.23 -22.99 -14.08
N VAL A 319 6.46 -22.55 -12.84
CA VAL A 319 7.39 -21.46 -12.49
C VAL A 319 8.81 -21.96 -12.12
N ILE A 320 9.03 -23.27 -12.03
CA ILE A 320 10.31 -23.89 -11.64
C ILE A 320 10.93 -24.60 -12.85
N GLY A 321 12.13 -24.17 -13.25
CA GLY A 321 12.69 -24.54 -14.56
C GLY A 321 13.22 -25.98 -14.64
N THR A 322 12.78 -26.72 -15.66
CA THR A 322 13.49 -27.93 -16.14
C THR A 322 13.82 -27.84 -17.64
N ASP A 323 15.09 -28.11 -17.96
CA ASP A 323 15.70 -27.94 -19.27
C ASP A 323 15.30 -29.08 -20.25
N LEU A 324 14.71 -28.75 -21.41
CA LEU A 324 14.45 -29.74 -22.48
C LEU A 324 14.90 -29.25 -23.86
N LYS A 325 15.76 -30.05 -24.50
CA LYS A 325 16.39 -29.73 -25.80
C LYS A 325 15.45 -29.92 -26.98
N ALA A 326 15.66 -29.06 -27.99
CA ALA A 326 14.85 -28.94 -29.19
C ALA A 326 14.69 -30.22 -30.05
N ALA A 327 13.48 -30.38 -30.60
CA ALA A 327 13.22 -31.11 -31.84
C ALA A 327 12.18 -30.32 -32.65
N GLY A 328 12.57 -29.84 -33.84
CA GLY A 328 11.74 -28.93 -34.63
C GLY A 328 10.88 -29.61 -35.70
N THR A 329 9.69 -29.06 -35.94
CA THR A 329 8.91 -29.26 -37.18
C THR A 329 8.19 -27.94 -37.50
N PRO A 330 8.16 -27.47 -38.77
CA PRO A 330 7.72 -26.11 -39.08
C PRO A 330 6.21 -26.01 -39.29
N THR A 331 5.59 -24.95 -38.75
CA THR A 331 4.16 -24.67 -38.96
C THR A 331 3.95 -23.24 -39.43
N LEU A 332 3.64 -23.13 -40.73
CA LEU A 332 2.88 -22.08 -41.43
C LEU A 332 2.81 -20.67 -40.81
N GLU A 333 3.47 -19.73 -41.51
CA GLU A 333 3.37 -18.29 -41.32
C GLU A 333 1.92 -17.79 -41.42
N THR A 334 1.44 -17.13 -40.36
CA THR A 334 0.30 -16.21 -40.40
C THR A 334 0.78 -14.82 -40.00
N ASP A 335 0.31 -13.78 -40.70
CA ASP A 335 0.64 -12.36 -40.45
C ASP A 335 0.24 -11.90 -39.04
N GLU A 336 1.08 -12.18 -38.04
CA GLU A 336 1.10 -11.44 -36.79
C GLU A 336 1.93 -10.17 -37.00
N ARG A 337 1.36 -9.01 -36.67
CA ARG A 337 2.16 -7.79 -36.55
C ARG A 337 2.96 -7.94 -35.26
N ASP A 338 4.22 -8.35 -35.37
CA ASP A 338 5.14 -8.54 -34.24
C ASP A 338 4.91 -7.49 -33.14
N SER A 339 4.25 -7.91 -32.05
CA SER A 339 4.20 -7.11 -30.83
C SER A 339 5.62 -7.06 -30.31
N PHE A 340 6.23 -5.87 -30.32
CA PHE A 340 7.60 -5.74 -29.84
C PHE A 340 7.66 -6.10 -28.34
N HIS A 341 8.29 -7.22 -28.03
CA HIS A 341 8.60 -7.63 -26.66
C HIS A 341 9.97 -7.07 -26.25
N PRO A 342 10.06 -6.28 -25.16
CA PRO A 342 11.33 -5.80 -24.64
C PRO A 342 12.29 -6.94 -24.28
N VAL A 343 13.57 -6.80 -24.62
CA VAL A 343 14.60 -7.79 -24.27
C VAL A 343 15.48 -7.24 -23.15
N TYR A 344 15.34 -7.82 -21.97
CA TYR A 344 16.13 -7.52 -20.79
C TYR A 344 17.37 -8.42 -20.72
N ARG A 345 18.56 -7.85 -20.49
CA ARG A 345 19.85 -8.55 -20.43
C ARG A 345 20.54 -8.49 -19.07
N GLY A 346 20.04 -7.67 -18.15
CA GLY A 346 20.53 -7.66 -16.77
C GLY A 346 20.09 -8.89 -15.98
N ALA A 347 20.70 -9.07 -14.81
CA ALA A 347 20.40 -10.18 -13.93
C ALA A 347 18.98 -10.07 -13.33
N VAL A 348 18.31 -11.22 -13.18
CA VAL A 348 16.99 -11.33 -12.52
C VAL A 348 17.14 -10.95 -11.05
N THR A 349 16.33 -9.97 -10.62
CA THR A 349 16.36 -9.39 -9.28
C THR A 349 15.05 -9.67 -8.52
N ALA A 350 14.42 -10.82 -8.79
CA ALA A 350 13.23 -11.31 -8.11
C ALA A 350 13.46 -12.62 -7.34
N PHE A 351 12.62 -12.86 -6.33
CA PHE A 351 12.33 -14.16 -5.72
C PHE A 351 10.80 -14.29 -5.55
N CYS A 352 10.27 -15.50 -5.48
CA CYS A 352 8.83 -15.77 -5.31
C CYS A 352 8.48 -16.25 -3.90
N VAL A 353 7.24 -15.98 -3.47
CA VAL A 353 6.57 -16.63 -2.34
C VAL A 353 5.83 -17.85 -2.90
N GLN A 354 6.21 -19.04 -2.44
CA GLN A 354 5.60 -20.31 -2.82
C GLN A 354 4.40 -20.65 -1.93
N LEU A 355 4.50 -20.34 -0.64
CA LEU A 355 3.49 -20.65 0.37
C LEU A 355 3.46 -19.56 1.43
N PHE A 356 2.27 -19.17 1.88
CA PHE A 356 2.08 -18.19 2.95
C PHE A 356 0.86 -18.57 3.79
N CYS A 357 0.99 -18.55 5.12
CA CYS A 357 -0.12 -18.59 6.07
C CYS A 357 0.18 -17.72 7.30
N ILE A 358 -0.85 -17.28 8.00
CA ILE A 358 -0.72 -16.54 9.28
C ILE A 358 -2.03 -16.63 10.06
N ASP A 359 -2.00 -16.76 11.39
CA ASP A 359 -3.21 -16.72 12.22
C ASP A 359 -3.96 -15.39 12.01
N GLU A 360 -5.29 -15.45 11.93
CA GLU A 360 -6.15 -14.29 11.67
C GLU A 360 -5.94 -13.13 12.66
N LYS A 361 -5.56 -13.42 13.92
CA LYS A 361 -5.28 -12.40 14.94
C LYS A 361 -4.02 -11.59 14.60
N HIS A 362 -3.11 -12.19 13.85
CA HIS A 362 -1.77 -11.70 13.55
C HIS A 362 -1.62 -11.23 12.09
N GLU A 363 -2.62 -11.46 11.23
CA GLU A 363 -2.62 -11.13 9.79
C GLU A 363 -2.15 -9.67 9.49
N THR A 364 -2.51 -8.72 10.36
CA THR A 364 -2.12 -7.30 10.28
C THR A 364 -0.62 -7.03 10.45
N ARG A 365 0.17 -8.06 10.81
CA ARG A 365 1.63 -8.06 10.93
C ARG A 365 2.33 -8.80 9.80
N SER A 366 1.59 -9.33 8.81
CA SER A 366 2.12 -10.10 7.67
C SER A 366 3.26 -9.39 6.91
N LEU A 367 3.23 -8.06 6.81
CA LEU A 367 4.32 -7.26 6.22
C LEU A 367 5.69 -7.43 6.92
N ASP A 368 5.73 -7.80 8.20
CA ASP A 368 6.99 -7.97 8.93
C ASP A 368 7.87 -9.05 8.28
N PHE A 369 7.26 -10.07 7.64
CA PHE A 369 7.97 -11.15 6.92
C PHE A 369 8.88 -10.61 5.82
N LEU A 370 8.41 -9.66 5.02
CA LEU A 370 9.15 -9.14 3.87
C LEU A 370 10.49 -8.54 4.29
N GLN A 371 10.51 -7.82 5.42
CA GLN A 371 11.73 -7.23 5.96
C GLN A 371 12.79 -8.27 6.32
N TYR A 372 12.39 -9.45 6.79
CA TYR A 372 13.30 -10.56 7.07
C TYR A 372 13.74 -11.26 5.78
N VAL A 373 12.81 -11.55 4.87
CA VAL A 373 13.10 -12.28 3.62
C VAL A 373 14.02 -11.49 2.68
N PHE A 374 13.82 -10.18 2.50
CA PHE A 374 14.73 -9.36 1.69
C PHE A 374 16.17 -9.32 2.25
N ASN A 375 16.37 -9.61 3.54
CA ASN A 375 17.70 -9.76 4.13
C ASN A 375 18.33 -11.13 3.84
N LEU A 376 17.53 -12.16 3.53
CA LEU A 376 18.02 -13.48 3.10
C LEU A 376 18.50 -13.45 1.64
N PHE A 377 17.91 -12.61 0.80
CA PHE A 377 18.30 -12.41 -0.60
C PHE A 377 18.79 -10.97 -0.86
N PRO A 378 20.00 -10.57 -0.41
CA PRO A 378 20.46 -9.17 -0.50
C PRO A 378 20.59 -8.61 -1.93
N ASP A 379 20.73 -9.48 -2.93
CA ASP A 379 20.87 -9.12 -4.34
C ASP A 379 19.53 -8.92 -5.07
N LYS A 380 18.41 -9.31 -4.46
CA LYS A 380 17.05 -9.26 -5.06
C LYS A 380 16.25 -8.04 -4.60
N ASP A 381 15.69 -7.32 -5.56
CA ASP A 381 14.92 -6.10 -5.30
C ASP A 381 13.40 -6.33 -5.34
N PHE A 382 12.93 -7.43 -5.93
CA PHE A 382 11.52 -7.81 -6.02
C PHE A 382 11.18 -9.11 -5.28
N CYS A 383 10.02 -9.10 -4.64
CA CYS A 383 9.30 -10.24 -4.09
C CYS A 383 8.03 -10.41 -4.94
N ILE A 384 7.78 -11.60 -5.48
CA ILE A 384 6.59 -11.87 -6.29
C ILE A 384 5.72 -12.96 -5.67
N ILE A 385 4.42 -12.94 -5.94
CA ILE A 385 3.50 -14.02 -5.57
C ILE A 385 2.46 -14.20 -6.67
N THR A 386 2.17 -15.45 -7.00
CA THR A 386 1.11 -15.83 -7.96
C THR A 386 -0.07 -16.41 -7.20
N VAL A 387 -1.28 -15.92 -7.49
CA VAL A 387 -2.50 -16.30 -6.76
C VAL A 387 -3.63 -16.64 -7.75
N PRO A 388 -4.38 -17.74 -7.58
CA PRO A 388 -5.49 -18.08 -8.46
C PRO A 388 -6.60 -17.01 -8.43
N HIS A 389 -7.23 -16.71 -9.57
CA HIS A 389 -8.26 -15.65 -9.72
C HIS A 389 -9.46 -15.73 -8.76
N LEU A 390 -9.70 -16.86 -8.10
CA LEU A 390 -10.83 -17.08 -7.20
C LEU A 390 -10.50 -16.82 -5.72
N VAL A 391 -9.22 -16.59 -5.38
CA VAL A 391 -8.78 -16.34 -3.99
C VAL A 391 -8.92 -14.85 -3.67
N PRO A 392 -9.56 -14.47 -2.55
CA PRO A 392 -9.69 -13.07 -2.15
C PRO A 392 -8.36 -12.46 -1.67
N GLU A 393 -8.19 -11.15 -1.83
CA GLU A 393 -6.98 -10.43 -1.39
C GLU A 393 -6.84 -10.35 0.14
N PHE A 394 -5.84 -11.06 0.68
CA PHE A 394 -5.43 -11.04 2.09
C PHE A 394 -4.47 -9.87 2.40
N LEU A 395 -4.30 -9.51 3.66
CA LEU A 395 -3.62 -8.25 4.06
C LEU A 395 -2.18 -8.11 3.54
N LEU A 396 -1.44 -9.20 3.34
CA LEU A 396 -0.09 -9.13 2.75
C LEU A 396 -0.16 -8.63 1.31
N ILE A 397 -1.04 -9.21 0.48
CA ILE A 397 -1.08 -8.99 -0.97
C ILE A 397 -1.61 -7.60 -1.32
N GLN A 398 -2.41 -6.98 -0.44
CA GLN A 398 -2.89 -5.60 -0.58
C GLN A 398 -1.76 -4.55 -0.60
N ASN A 399 -0.52 -4.94 -0.25
CA ASN A 399 0.68 -4.08 -0.34
C ASN A 399 1.46 -4.27 -1.65
N PHE A 400 1.19 -5.33 -2.39
CA PHE A 400 1.81 -5.66 -3.67
C PHE A 400 1.09 -4.92 -4.80
N VAL A 401 1.78 -4.75 -5.93
CA VAL A 401 1.18 -4.26 -7.16
C VAL A 401 0.72 -5.45 -7.99
N ARG A 402 -0.57 -5.53 -8.28
CA ARG A 402 -1.10 -6.48 -9.27
C ARG A 402 -0.57 -6.11 -10.66
N VAL A 403 0.04 -7.07 -11.34
CA VAL A 403 0.55 -6.91 -12.70
C VAL A 403 -0.56 -7.30 -13.69
N ASN A 404 -0.71 -6.53 -14.77
CA ASN A 404 -1.70 -6.87 -15.78
C ASN A 404 -1.23 -8.06 -16.62
N PRO A 405 -2.10 -9.06 -16.89
CA PRO A 405 -1.79 -10.12 -17.82
C PRO A 405 -1.67 -9.57 -19.25
N SER A 406 -0.75 -10.14 -20.02
CA SER A 406 -0.60 -9.92 -21.45
C SER A 406 -1.82 -10.46 -22.20
N SER A 407 -2.11 -9.91 -23.39
CA SER A 407 -3.20 -10.36 -24.28
C SER A 407 -3.18 -11.86 -24.60
N ASN A 408 -2.00 -12.47 -24.49
CA ASN A 408 -1.70 -13.85 -24.82
C ASN A 408 -1.43 -14.71 -23.57
N SER A 409 -1.75 -14.22 -22.36
CA SER A 409 -1.50 -14.96 -21.12
C SER A 409 -2.16 -16.34 -21.16
N THR A 410 -1.38 -17.35 -20.80
CA THR A 410 -1.82 -18.75 -20.68
C THR A 410 -2.06 -19.18 -19.23
N LEU A 411 -1.85 -18.26 -18.27
CA LEU A 411 -1.94 -18.53 -16.84
C LEU A 411 -3.29 -18.05 -16.26
N ASP A 412 -4.02 -18.97 -15.64
CA ASP A 412 -5.22 -18.71 -14.83
C ASP A 412 -4.87 -18.16 -13.42
N HIS A 413 -3.79 -17.38 -13.32
CA HIS A 413 -3.24 -16.83 -12.07
C HIS A 413 -2.91 -15.35 -12.21
N GLU A 414 -3.03 -14.64 -11.09
CA GLU A 414 -2.68 -13.23 -10.97
C GLU A 414 -1.28 -13.09 -10.39
N LEU A 415 -0.44 -12.30 -11.07
CA LEU A 415 0.89 -11.95 -10.58
C LEU A 415 0.84 -10.67 -9.76
N TYR A 416 1.40 -10.72 -8.56
CA TYR A 416 1.58 -9.58 -7.68
C TYR A 416 3.07 -9.36 -7.40
N VAL A 417 3.53 -8.12 -7.46
CA VAL A 417 4.94 -7.72 -7.33
C VAL A 417 5.10 -6.70 -6.20
N PHE A 418 6.04 -6.94 -5.28
CA PHE A 418 6.45 -6.00 -4.24
C PHE A 418 7.94 -5.71 -4.36
N HIS A 419 8.33 -4.44 -4.33
CA HIS A 419 9.72 -4.01 -4.42
C HIS A 419 10.28 -3.66 -3.03
N ARG A 420 11.55 -3.99 -2.75
CA ARG A 420 12.25 -3.76 -1.48
C ARG A 420 12.07 -2.33 -0.94
N ALA A 421 12.10 -1.32 -1.83
CA ALA A 421 11.92 0.08 -1.43
C ALA A 421 10.51 0.39 -0.86
N GLY A 422 9.51 -0.46 -1.09
CA GLY A 422 8.19 -0.36 -0.48
C GLY A 422 8.20 -0.52 1.06
N LEU A 423 9.28 -1.07 1.63
CA LEU A 423 9.47 -1.11 3.10
C LEU A 423 9.95 0.22 3.70
N LEU A 424 10.28 1.23 2.87
CA LEU A 424 10.82 2.50 3.33
C LEU A 424 9.73 3.36 3.99
N LYS A 425 9.75 3.41 5.32
CA LYS A 425 8.85 4.23 6.15
C LYS A 425 9.09 5.75 6.08
N SER A 426 9.84 6.21 5.07
CA SER A 426 10.23 7.60 4.84
C SER A 426 9.44 8.28 3.71
N PHE A 427 8.27 7.73 3.35
CA PHE A 427 7.37 8.32 2.35
C PHE A 427 6.71 9.58 2.93
N LYS A 428 7.12 10.74 2.42
CA LYS A 428 6.63 12.07 2.83
C LYS A 428 5.84 12.70 1.70
N VAL A 429 4.83 13.47 2.06
CA VAL A 429 4.03 14.27 1.12
C VAL A 429 4.16 15.74 1.51
N ARG A 430 4.41 16.59 0.52
CA ARG A 430 4.55 18.04 0.74
C ARG A 430 4.12 18.84 -0.49
N ALA A 431 3.87 20.13 -0.30
CA ALA A 431 3.68 21.05 -1.42
C ALA A 431 4.92 21.06 -2.34
N ALA A 432 4.68 21.14 -3.65
CA ALA A 432 5.73 21.20 -4.65
C ALA A 432 6.48 22.55 -4.62
N THR A 433 7.75 22.53 -5.00
CA THR A 433 8.65 23.68 -5.05
C THR A 433 9.31 23.78 -6.42
N THR A 434 9.87 24.95 -6.75
CA THR A 434 10.58 25.14 -8.02
C THR A 434 11.78 24.21 -8.20
N SER A 435 12.43 23.81 -7.09
CA SER A 435 13.52 22.84 -7.07
C SER A 435 13.10 21.41 -7.47
N ASP A 436 11.83 21.04 -7.33
CA ASP A 436 11.36 19.68 -7.63
C ASP A 436 11.20 19.44 -9.14
N THR A 437 11.09 20.50 -9.95
CA THR A 437 10.81 20.43 -11.39
C THR A 437 11.66 19.40 -12.17
N PRO A 438 13.00 19.36 -12.01
CA PRO A 438 13.83 18.39 -12.75
C PRO A 438 13.61 16.94 -12.32
N ALA A 439 13.28 16.71 -11.04
CA ALA A 439 12.99 15.38 -10.51
C ALA A 439 11.60 14.89 -10.96
N VAL A 440 10.61 15.80 -11.01
CA VAL A 440 9.29 15.53 -11.60
C VAL A 440 9.40 15.23 -13.09
N GLU A 441 10.15 16.02 -13.86
CA GLU A 441 10.41 15.78 -15.29
C GLU A 441 11.00 14.38 -15.53
N MET A 442 11.96 13.97 -14.70
CA MET A 442 12.54 12.62 -14.76
C MET A 442 11.52 11.51 -14.44
N LEU A 443 10.68 11.71 -13.41
CA LEU A 443 9.66 10.75 -12.99
C LEU A 443 8.62 10.48 -14.08
N ILE A 444 8.15 11.54 -14.77
CA ILE A 444 7.04 11.44 -15.73
C ILE A 444 7.49 11.32 -17.19
N LYS A 445 8.81 11.29 -17.46
CA LYS A 445 9.39 11.34 -18.81
C LYS A 445 8.78 10.32 -19.79
N THR A 446 8.37 9.15 -19.30
CA THR A 446 7.79 8.05 -20.08
C THR A 446 6.27 8.14 -20.29
N LEU A 447 5.58 9.09 -19.67
CA LEU A 447 4.12 9.26 -19.75
C LEU A 447 3.72 10.18 -20.91
N ASP A 448 2.63 9.83 -21.61
CA ASP A 448 2.15 10.58 -22.79
C ASP A 448 1.72 12.03 -22.48
N LEU A 449 1.34 12.31 -21.23
CA LEU A 449 0.86 13.63 -20.77
C LEU A 449 1.94 14.45 -20.04
N ASN A 450 3.21 14.07 -20.17
CA ASN A 450 4.34 14.68 -19.45
C ASN A 450 4.44 16.21 -19.61
N GLU A 451 4.25 16.74 -20.82
CA GLU A 451 4.28 18.19 -21.09
C GLU A 451 3.17 18.95 -20.32
N SER A 452 1.95 18.41 -20.29
CA SER A 452 0.82 19.04 -19.58
C SER A 452 1.08 19.11 -18.07
N VAL A 453 1.58 18.02 -17.46
CA VAL A 453 1.89 17.99 -16.02
C VAL A 453 2.99 19.02 -15.68
N LEU A 454 4.01 19.17 -16.53
CA LEU A 454 5.06 20.17 -16.33
C LEU A 454 4.54 21.61 -16.48
N ASP A 455 3.60 21.85 -17.40
CA ASP A 455 3.03 23.19 -17.60
C ASP A 455 2.10 23.59 -16.44
N ASP A 456 1.24 22.70 -15.95
CA ASP A 456 0.44 22.94 -14.74
C ASP A 456 1.33 23.13 -13.49
N LEU A 457 2.44 22.40 -13.37
CA LEU A 457 3.43 22.61 -12.31
C LEU A 457 4.12 23.99 -12.41
N LYS A 458 4.39 24.48 -13.63
CA LYS A 458 4.89 25.86 -13.86
C LYS A 458 3.83 26.89 -13.45
N VAL A 459 2.55 26.67 -13.78
CA VAL A 459 1.44 27.55 -13.35
C VAL A 459 1.36 27.61 -11.82
N PHE A 460 1.43 26.48 -11.13
CA PHE A 460 1.46 26.45 -9.67
C PHE A 460 2.65 27.23 -9.10
N THR A 461 3.86 26.96 -9.59
CA THR A 461 5.08 27.57 -9.03
C THR A 461 5.23 29.06 -9.33
N GLN A 462 4.61 29.58 -10.41
CA GLN A 462 4.69 30.99 -10.79
C GLN A 462 3.49 31.83 -10.31
N ALA A 463 2.27 31.32 -10.45
CA ALA A 463 1.04 32.09 -10.26
C ALA A 463 0.10 31.53 -9.17
N ARG A 464 0.18 30.22 -8.87
CA ARG A 464 -0.75 29.48 -7.98
C ARG A 464 -2.24 29.56 -8.38
N ARG A 465 -2.52 30.07 -9.57
CA ARG A 465 -3.84 30.22 -10.17
C ARG A 465 -3.74 30.04 -11.67
N ASP A 466 -4.75 29.40 -12.25
CA ASP A 466 -4.92 29.33 -13.70
C ASP A 466 -5.33 30.68 -14.29
N PRO A 467 -5.28 30.86 -15.63
CA PRO A 467 -5.65 32.12 -16.30
C PRO A 467 -7.10 32.56 -16.11
N ASP A 468 -7.99 31.64 -15.72
CA ASP A 468 -9.38 31.89 -15.32
C ASP A 468 -9.53 32.40 -13.88
N GLY A 469 -8.46 32.34 -13.08
CA GLY A 469 -8.41 32.70 -11.66
C GLY A 469 -8.56 31.53 -10.69
N THR A 470 -8.80 30.30 -11.16
CA THR A 470 -9.02 29.10 -10.34
C THR A 470 -7.74 28.76 -9.56
N PRO A 471 -7.80 28.59 -8.22
CA PRO A 471 -6.65 28.17 -7.43
C PRO A 471 -6.12 26.80 -7.86
N VAL A 472 -4.79 26.72 -8.03
CA VAL A 472 -4.07 25.49 -8.34
C VAL A 472 -3.17 25.16 -7.15
N GLN A 473 -3.09 23.88 -6.77
CA GLN A 473 -2.17 23.38 -5.76
C GLN A 473 -1.44 22.14 -6.31
N ALA A 474 -0.13 22.05 -6.13
CA ALA A 474 0.64 20.86 -6.52
C ALA A 474 1.41 20.28 -5.33
N PHE A 475 1.48 18.95 -5.28
CA PHE A 475 2.05 18.17 -4.20
C PHE A 475 2.99 17.10 -4.76
N VAL A 476 4.11 16.88 -4.09
CA VAL A 476 5.06 15.82 -4.41
C VAL A 476 5.11 14.80 -3.29
N ALA A 477 5.30 13.53 -3.67
CA ALA A 477 5.69 12.46 -2.77
C ALA A 477 7.20 12.26 -2.87
N GLU A 478 7.86 12.15 -1.72
CA GLU A 478 9.31 12.09 -1.58
C GLU A 478 9.73 10.92 -0.68
N VAL A 479 10.76 10.18 -1.08
CA VAL A 479 11.37 9.09 -0.33
C VAL A 479 12.88 9.25 -0.41
N LEU A 480 13.56 9.41 0.73
CA LEU A 480 15.03 9.59 0.80
C LEU A 480 15.55 10.69 -0.16
N ASP A 481 14.96 11.88 -0.08
CA ASP A 481 15.24 13.06 -0.93
C ASP A 481 14.96 12.86 -2.45
N GLN A 482 14.41 11.72 -2.87
CA GLN A 482 13.97 11.46 -4.26
C GLN A 482 12.47 11.69 -4.42
N ILE A 483 12.07 12.43 -5.46
CA ILE A 483 10.66 12.57 -5.85
C ILE A 483 10.17 11.28 -6.52
N VAL A 484 9.11 10.68 -5.97
CA VAL A 484 8.52 9.41 -6.41
C VAL A 484 7.07 9.54 -6.86
N GLY A 485 6.43 10.69 -6.59
CA GLY A 485 5.07 11.00 -7.04
C GLY A 485 4.83 12.50 -7.20
N ILE A 486 3.86 12.84 -8.04
CA ILE A 486 3.39 14.20 -8.32
C ILE A 486 1.86 14.19 -8.42
N SER A 487 1.22 15.20 -7.86
CA SER A 487 -0.20 15.46 -8.06
C SER A 487 -0.46 16.95 -8.22
N VAL A 488 -1.40 17.32 -9.10
CA VAL A 488 -1.90 18.68 -9.25
C VAL A 488 -3.41 18.65 -9.05
N ILE A 489 -3.91 19.49 -8.16
CA ILE A 489 -5.33 19.67 -7.91
C ILE A 489 -5.73 21.13 -8.19
N LYS A 490 -7.01 21.31 -8.48
CA LYS A 490 -7.66 22.62 -8.70
C LYS A 490 -8.90 22.71 -7.82
N ASN A 491 -9.46 23.89 -7.61
CA ASN A 491 -10.81 23.97 -7.01
C ASN A 491 -11.83 23.40 -7.99
N GLU A 492 -12.79 22.60 -7.51
CA GLU A 492 -13.91 22.17 -8.34
C GLU A 492 -14.93 23.31 -8.46
N MET A 493 -15.18 23.75 -9.69
CA MET A 493 -16.01 24.92 -10.01
C MET A 493 -17.41 24.50 -10.48
N ASP A 494 -17.57 23.30 -11.04
CA ASP A 494 -18.82 22.78 -11.61
C ASP A 494 -19.54 21.81 -10.64
N ILE A 495 -19.45 22.07 -9.34
CA ILE A 495 -19.94 21.15 -8.30
C ILE A 495 -21.47 20.90 -8.37
N GLU A 496 -22.27 21.89 -8.75
CA GLU A 496 -23.71 21.69 -9.00
C GLU A 496 -23.99 20.83 -10.24
N TYR A 497 -23.12 20.87 -11.26
CA TYR A 497 -23.22 19.98 -12.41
C TYR A 497 -22.94 18.53 -11.96
N ILE A 498 -21.87 18.31 -11.20
CA ILE A 498 -21.54 16.99 -10.66
C ILE A 498 -22.70 16.45 -9.79
N ARG A 499 -23.22 17.26 -8.85
CA ARG A 499 -24.34 16.86 -7.98
C ARG A 499 -25.64 16.55 -8.73
N SER A 500 -25.85 17.13 -9.92
CA SER A 500 -27.07 16.90 -10.70
C SER A 500 -26.97 15.75 -11.71
N HIS A 501 -25.76 15.26 -12.01
CA HIS A 501 -25.52 14.20 -13.00
C HIS A 501 -24.96 12.90 -12.39
N TYR A 502 -24.45 12.95 -11.15
CA TYR A 502 -23.89 11.80 -10.43
C TYR A 502 -24.52 11.69 -9.03
N ASN A 503 -24.71 10.46 -8.55
CA ASN A 503 -25.23 10.19 -7.21
C ASN A 503 -24.17 10.44 -6.11
N ILE A 504 -23.65 11.67 -5.99
CA ILE A 504 -22.63 11.96 -4.96
C ILE A 504 -23.19 11.85 -3.55
N GLU A 505 -24.50 12.02 -3.36
CA GLU A 505 -25.19 11.87 -2.06
C GLU A 505 -25.24 10.41 -1.56
N ASP A 506 -24.94 9.42 -2.42
CA ASP A 506 -24.76 8.01 -2.00
C ASP A 506 -23.39 7.79 -1.30
N PHE A 507 -22.44 8.74 -1.44
CA PHE A 507 -21.07 8.65 -0.94
C PHE A 507 -20.70 9.72 0.09
N ILE A 508 -21.26 10.92 0.00
CA ILE A 508 -21.01 12.05 0.91
C ILE A 508 -22.30 12.77 1.31
N TYR A 509 -22.40 13.24 2.55
CA TYR A 509 -23.43 14.18 2.96
C TYR A 509 -23.08 15.60 2.50
N PHE A 510 -23.29 15.86 1.20
CA PHE A 510 -22.95 17.11 0.49
C PHE A 510 -23.04 18.40 1.30
N ASN A 511 -24.13 18.61 2.06
CA ASN A 511 -24.35 19.82 2.86
C ASN A 511 -23.36 20.05 4.03
N HIS A 512 -22.51 19.07 4.36
CA HIS A 512 -21.42 19.18 5.33
C HIS A 512 -20.07 19.53 4.68
N HIS A 513 -20.03 19.74 3.36
CA HIS A 513 -18.86 20.17 2.61
C HIS A 513 -19.07 21.59 2.07
N GLN A 514 -18.08 22.46 2.29
CA GLN A 514 -18.06 23.80 1.70
C GLN A 514 -17.54 23.74 0.27
N GLN A 515 -17.97 24.68 -0.58
CA GLN A 515 -17.53 24.77 -1.98
C GLN A 515 -15.99 24.72 -2.13
N GLU A 516 -15.27 25.35 -1.20
CA GLU A 516 -13.81 25.40 -1.16
C GLU A 516 -13.14 24.06 -0.80
N GLU A 517 -13.85 23.14 -0.14
CA GLU A 517 -13.34 21.81 0.26
C GLU A 517 -13.43 20.77 -0.88
N HIS A 518 -14.13 21.09 -1.98
CA HIS A 518 -14.18 20.27 -3.18
C HIS A 518 -12.96 20.58 -4.06
N GLY A 519 -12.17 19.54 -4.34
CA GLY A 519 -11.01 19.59 -5.23
C GLY A 519 -11.23 18.77 -6.48
N HIS A 520 -10.77 19.29 -7.61
CA HIS A 520 -10.64 18.54 -8.86
C HIS A 520 -9.21 17.99 -8.91
N LEU A 521 -9.05 16.67 -9.00
CA LEU A 521 -7.75 16.05 -9.23
C LEU A 521 -7.42 16.16 -10.72
N TYR A 522 -6.47 17.01 -11.07
CA TYR A 522 -6.16 17.28 -12.48
C TYR A 522 -5.06 16.35 -13.01
N HIS A 523 -4.00 16.18 -12.22
CA HIS A 523 -2.91 15.23 -12.50
C HIS A 523 -2.60 14.37 -11.28
N PHE A 524 -2.27 13.10 -11.52
CA PHE A 524 -1.74 12.18 -10.52
C PHE A 524 -0.80 11.18 -11.18
N ALA A 525 0.43 11.10 -10.69
CA ALA A 525 1.40 10.07 -11.07
C ALA A 525 2.22 9.65 -9.85
N LEU A 526 2.44 8.34 -9.72
CA LEU A 526 3.18 7.73 -8.63
C LEU A 526 4.00 6.58 -9.20
N ASN A 527 5.26 6.45 -8.79
CA ASN A 527 6.11 5.32 -9.17
C ASN A 527 5.45 4.00 -8.69
N PRO A 528 5.22 3.00 -9.57
CA PRO A 528 4.52 1.76 -9.23
C PRO A 528 5.02 1.07 -7.96
N ILE A 529 6.33 1.13 -7.65
CA ILE A 529 6.90 0.49 -6.45
C ILE A 529 6.33 1.02 -5.12
N PHE A 530 5.72 2.19 -5.12
CA PHE A 530 5.06 2.82 -3.97
C PHE A 530 3.52 2.81 -4.07
N HIS A 531 2.93 2.01 -4.96
CA HIS A 531 1.48 2.00 -5.22
C HIS A 531 0.62 1.80 -3.95
N HIS A 532 1.07 1.02 -2.97
CA HIS A 532 0.35 0.85 -1.69
C HIS A 532 0.19 2.18 -0.92
N TYR A 533 1.11 3.14 -1.09
CA TYR A 533 0.98 4.49 -0.53
C TYR A 533 0.00 5.39 -1.31
N THR A 534 -0.65 4.96 -2.39
CA THR A 534 -1.63 5.78 -3.14
C THR A 534 -2.72 6.35 -2.23
N LYS A 535 -3.31 5.52 -1.35
CA LYS A 535 -4.35 5.95 -0.39
C LYS A 535 -3.82 7.01 0.57
N TYR A 536 -2.59 6.82 1.06
CA TYR A 536 -1.93 7.78 1.95
C TYR A 536 -1.59 9.09 1.24
N PHE A 537 -1.06 9.05 0.01
CA PHE A 537 -0.75 10.23 -0.77
C PHE A 537 -1.99 11.10 -1.01
N LEU A 538 -3.13 10.49 -1.36
CA LEU A 538 -4.40 11.21 -1.52
C LEU A 538 -4.94 11.78 -0.20
N LYS A 539 -4.84 11.03 0.90
CA LYS A 539 -5.21 11.50 2.24
C LYS A 539 -4.39 12.73 2.65
N GLU A 540 -3.08 12.70 2.41
CA GLU A 540 -2.20 13.84 2.68
C GLU A 540 -2.47 15.03 1.77
N ILE A 541 -2.77 14.80 0.49
CA ILE A 541 -3.23 15.86 -0.41
C ILE A 541 -4.50 16.52 0.15
N LEU A 542 -5.49 15.75 0.62
CA LEU A 542 -6.69 16.30 1.25
C LEU A 542 -6.35 17.17 2.48
N ARG A 543 -5.55 16.65 3.41
CA ARG A 543 -5.13 17.35 4.64
C ARG A 543 -4.37 18.65 4.34
N LEU A 544 -3.33 18.59 3.50
CA LEU A 544 -2.48 19.72 3.15
C LEU A 544 -3.18 20.76 2.26
N ALA A 545 -4.17 20.34 1.47
CA ALA A 545 -4.89 21.23 0.56
C ALA A 545 -6.14 21.87 1.16
N TYR A 546 -6.53 21.51 2.39
CA TYR A 546 -7.82 21.89 2.99
C TYR A 546 -9.03 21.40 2.19
N LYS A 547 -8.95 20.15 1.71
CA LYS A 547 -10.00 19.50 0.93
C LYS A 547 -10.60 18.34 1.72
N SER A 548 -11.85 18.02 1.43
CA SER A 548 -12.52 16.81 1.94
C SER A 548 -13.15 15.95 0.84
N CYS A 549 -13.18 16.43 -0.41
CA CYS A 549 -13.59 15.66 -1.58
C CYS A 549 -12.61 15.87 -2.73
N LEU A 550 -12.22 14.79 -3.42
CA LEU A 550 -11.51 14.84 -4.69
C LEU A 550 -12.36 14.21 -5.79
N TYR A 551 -12.61 14.97 -6.85
CA TYR A 551 -13.31 14.52 -8.05
C TYR A 551 -12.30 14.21 -9.14
N TYR A 552 -12.57 13.16 -9.90
CA TYR A 552 -11.73 12.74 -11.02
C TYR A 552 -12.61 12.31 -12.20
N PRO A 553 -12.63 13.06 -13.31
CA PRO A 553 -13.49 12.75 -14.45
C PRO A 553 -12.89 11.64 -15.30
N ILE A 554 -13.58 10.49 -15.39
CA ILE A 554 -13.21 9.40 -16.29
C ILE A 554 -13.99 9.53 -17.59
N TYR A 555 -13.33 9.95 -18.66
CA TYR A 555 -13.95 10.07 -19.98
C TYR A 555 -13.90 8.73 -20.74
N PRO A 556 -15.03 8.24 -21.29
CA PRO A 556 -15.02 7.05 -22.12
C PRO A 556 -14.29 7.33 -23.44
N GLN A 557 -13.17 6.65 -23.69
CA GLN A 557 -12.46 6.73 -24.96
C GLN A 557 -13.23 5.96 -26.05
N SER A 558 -13.56 6.62 -27.15
CA SER A 558 -14.21 5.98 -28.30
C SER A 558 -13.19 5.21 -29.13
N VAL A 559 -13.22 3.88 -29.05
CA VAL A 559 -12.51 2.98 -29.96
C VAL A 559 -13.56 2.23 -30.80
N ASP A 560 -13.52 2.42 -32.12
CA ASP A 560 -14.33 1.73 -33.14
C ASP A 560 -15.81 1.47 -32.78
N GLY A 561 -16.54 2.54 -32.44
CA GLY A 561 -18.00 2.54 -32.43
C GLY A 561 -18.68 1.72 -31.32
N LYS A 562 -17.92 1.14 -30.37
CA LYS A 562 -18.46 0.50 -29.16
C LYS A 562 -18.09 1.32 -27.93
N VAL A 563 -19.09 1.89 -27.27
CA VAL A 563 -18.92 2.57 -25.98
C VAL A 563 -18.69 1.49 -24.90
N LYS A 564 -17.43 1.23 -24.54
CA LYS A 564 -17.10 0.60 -23.26
C LYS A 564 -17.13 1.70 -22.19
N ALA A 565 -17.87 1.48 -21.09
CA ALA A 565 -17.77 2.33 -19.91
C ALA A 565 -16.41 2.06 -19.23
N LYS A 566 -15.55 3.08 -19.18
CA LYS A 566 -14.32 3.06 -18.38
C LYS A 566 -14.70 3.37 -16.92
N VAL A 567 -14.45 2.45 -16.00
CA VAL A 567 -14.53 2.70 -14.54
C VAL A 567 -13.15 3.15 -14.06
N GLY A 568 -13.03 4.28 -13.35
CA GLY A 568 -11.84 4.69 -12.56
C GLY A 568 -10.49 4.93 -13.28
N SER A 569 -10.42 4.53 -14.54
CA SER A 569 -9.23 4.11 -15.30
C SER A 569 -8.25 5.17 -15.83
N ASP A 570 -8.17 6.34 -15.19
CA ASP A 570 -7.08 7.29 -15.45
C ASP A 570 -6.36 7.71 -14.14
N PHE A 571 -6.80 7.18 -12.99
CA PHE A 571 -6.07 7.28 -11.71
C PHE A 571 -4.85 6.34 -11.68
N ILE A 572 -4.96 5.20 -12.35
CA ILE A 572 -3.88 4.31 -12.77
C ILE A 572 -4.27 3.77 -14.17
N LYS A 573 -3.37 3.95 -15.15
CA LYS A 573 -3.10 2.94 -16.18
C LYS A 573 -1.66 2.50 -15.89
N TYR A 574 -1.30 1.22 -15.89
CA TYR A 574 -1.61 0.18 -16.87
C TYR A 574 -3.04 -0.42 -16.76
N HIS A 575 -3.58 -0.84 -17.91
CA HIS A 575 -5.01 -1.06 -18.16
C HIS A 575 -5.59 -2.37 -17.56
N THR A 576 -6.79 -2.29 -16.99
CA THR A 576 -7.70 -3.43 -16.81
C THR A 576 -8.83 -3.45 -17.86
N SER A 577 -8.87 -4.48 -18.72
CA SER A 577 -10.07 -5.30 -19.02
C SER A 577 -9.71 -6.44 -19.98
#